data_AF-C3ZHS1-F1
#
_entry.id   AF-C3ZHS1-F1
#
_cell.length_a   1.000
_cell.length_b   1.000
_cell.length_c   1.000
_cell.angle_alpha   90.00
_cell.angle_beta   90.00
_cell.angle_gamma   90.00
#
_symmetry.space_group_name_H-M   'P 1'
#
loop_
_entity.id
_entity.type
_entity.pdbx_description
1 polymer ?
#
loop_
_entity_poly.entity_id
_entity_poly.type
_entity_poly.pdbx_seq_one_letter_code
_entity_poly.pdbx_strand_id
1 'polypeptide(L)'
;MALYRTALLRCKDADVGGTLVHRYRYAKKLRLGKRSTAYGGYKPLTDEKKMYLFAKVSEKFLQLDPRSKRSRLIEYTKLVIEGIENGDTILETEAIKSLADVYLKRGKDTKDTTCLTKATALYNTALARCEEFQGKVALIHRLKYTARIRESTRIQKGIFIKDSNTLAFYNMTHGATIQLALKERGGRKK
;
A
#
# COMPACT_ATOMS: atom_id res chain seq x y z
N MET A 1 0.28 24.88 9.85
CA MET A 1 0.81 24.37 11.15
C MET A 1 -0.16 24.55 12.31
N ALA A 2 -0.99 25.59 12.33
CA ALA A 2 -2.03 25.77 13.34
C ALA A 2 -3.02 24.57 13.38
N LEU A 3 -3.47 24.10 12.22
CA LEU A 3 -4.41 22.97 12.10
C LEU A 3 -3.91 21.65 12.73
N TYR A 4 -2.61 21.33 12.60
CA TYR A 4 -2.05 20.13 13.24
C TYR A 4 -1.94 20.26 14.76
N ARG A 5 -1.67 21.47 15.27
CA ARG A 5 -1.65 21.74 16.72
C ARG A 5 -3.06 21.70 17.30
N THR A 6 -4.05 22.28 16.64
CA THR A 6 -5.45 22.25 17.09
C THR A 6 -6.03 20.83 17.05
N ALA A 7 -5.69 20.05 16.04
CA ALA A 7 -6.08 18.65 15.94
C ALA A 7 -5.42 17.78 17.03
N LEU A 8 -4.16 18.04 17.42
CA LEU A 8 -3.50 17.33 18.53
C LEU A 8 -4.18 17.61 19.88
N LEU A 9 -4.57 18.86 20.13
CA LEU A 9 -5.25 19.26 21.36
C LEU A 9 -6.67 18.67 21.49
N ARG A 10 -7.31 18.31 20.36
CA ARG A 10 -8.66 17.74 20.34
C ARG A 10 -8.68 16.21 20.20
N CYS A 11 -7.52 15.57 20.04
CA CYS A 11 -7.44 14.12 19.83
C CYS A 11 -7.48 13.38 21.17
N LYS A 12 -8.54 12.59 21.40
CA LYS A 12 -8.70 11.74 22.59
C LYS A 12 -8.23 10.29 22.38
N ASP A 13 -7.87 9.95 21.14
CA ASP A 13 -7.47 8.61 20.71
C ASP A 13 -5.93 8.53 20.60
N ALA A 14 -5.33 7.61 21.36
CA ALA A 14 -3.88 7.49 21.50
C ALA A 14 -3.16 7.10 20.19
N ASP A 15 -3.79 6.24 19.37
CA ASP A 15 -3.19 5.75 18.11
C ASP A 15 -3.25 6.82 17.01
N VAL A 16 -4.35 7.57 16.98
CA VAL A 16 -4.52 8.72 16.07
C VAL A 16 -3.61 9.88 16.49
N GLY A 17 -3.45 10.09 17.80
CA GLY A 17 -2.55 11.09 18.37
C GLY A 17 -1.09 10.87 17.94
N GLY A 18 -0.58 9.63 18.04
CA GLY A 18 0.78 9.29 17.63
C GLY A 18 1.04 9.56 16.14
N THR A 19 0.07 9.22 15.28
CA THR A 19 0.13 9.47 13.84
C THR A 19 0.16 10.97 13.53
N LEU A 20 -0.62 11.76 14.27
CA LEU A 20 -0.72 13.21 14.09
C LEU A 20 0.54 13.95 14.57
N VAL A 21 1.17 13.49 15.66
CA VAL A 21 2.47 13.99 16.15
C VAL A 21 3.54 13.77 15.09
N HIS A 22 3.59 12.58 14.48
CA HIS A 22 4.56 12.27 13.44
C HIS A 22 4.40 13.19 12.22
N ARG A 23 3.16 13.42 11.76
CA ARG A 23 2.85 14.34 10.65
C ARG A 23 3.23 15.78 10.97
N TYR A 24 2.97 16.25 12.20
CA TYR A 24 3.38 17.58 12.65
C TYR A 24 4.90 17.75 12.66
N ARG A 25 5.64 16.78 13.21
CA ARG A 25 7.11 16.81 13.28
C ARG A 25 7.75 16.75 11.90
N TYR A 26 7.21 15.93 11.00
CA TYR A 26 7.66 15.85 9.61
C TYR A 26 7.45 17.18 8.87
N ALA A 27 6.25 17.76 8.95
CA ALA A 27 5.96 19.07 8.36
C ALA A 27 6.82 20.20 8.96
N LYS A 28 7.20 20.09 10.24
CA LYS A 28 8.08 21.06 10.91
C LYS A 28 9.52 20.94 10.41
N LYS A 29 10.02 19.71 10.21
CA LYS A 29 11.35 19.46 9.61
C LYS A 29 11.45 19.99 8.17
N LEU A 30 10.40 19.81 7.37
CA LEU A 30 10.34 20.38 6.00
C LEU A 30 10.37 21.91 5.97
N ARG A 31 9.80 22.57 7.00
CA ARG A 31 9.86 24.04 7.13
C ARG A 31 11.20 24.55 7.68
N LEU A 32 11.83 23.81 8.58
CA LEU A 32 13.11 24.19 9.19
C LEU A 32 14.32 23.85 8.32
N GLY A 33 14.20 22.86 7.42
CA GLY A 33 15.27 22.38 6.53
C GLY A 33 15.60 23.29 5.33
N LYS A 34 15.12 24.54 5.28
CA LYS A 34 15.56 25.53 4.28
C LYS A 34 16.52 26.54 4.91
N ARG A 35 17.79 26.15 5.04
CA ARG A 35 18.98 27.03 4.95
C ARG A 35 20.24 26.18 4.72
N SER A 36 20.87 26.39 3.54
CA SER A 36 22.27 26.09 3.12
C SER A 36 22.77 24.63 3.11
N THR A 37 23.66 24.13 2.24
CA THR A 37 24.07 24.29 0.83
C THR A 37 25.21 23.25 0.62
N ALA A 38 25.25 22.61 -0.55
CA ALA A 38 26.40 21.96 -1.21
C ALA A 38 27.12 20.72 -0.59
N TYR A 39 26.97 19.54 -1.20
CA TYR A 39 27.92 18.92 -2.17
C TYR A 39 27.50 17.48 -2.51
N GLY A 40 27.54 17.09 -3.78
CA GLY A 40 27.35 15.70 -4.24
C GLY A 40 26.47 15.61 -5.49
N GLY A 41 27.08 15.71 -6.67
CA GLY A 41 26.42 15.91 -7.95
C GLY A 41 25.34 14.88 -8.31
N TYR A 42 24.13 15.38 -8.46
CA TYR A 42 23.10 14.83 -9.34
C TYR A 42 22.40 16.03 -9.97
N LYS A 43 22.38 16.13 -11.30
CA LYS A 43 21.46 17.04 -12.00
C LYS A 43 20.04 16.50 -11.79
N PRO A 44 19.17 17.14 -10.99
CA PRO A 44 17.77 16.77 -10.96
C PRO A 44 17.19 17.19 -12.30
N LEU A 45 16.53 16.26 -12.99
CA LEU A 45 15.57 16.64 -14.04
C LEU A 45 14.62 17.66 -13.39
N THR A 46 14.56 18.88 -13.93
CA THR A 46 13.90 20.03 -13.33
C THR A 46 12.50 19.68 -12.82
N ASP A 47 12.17 20.11 -11.60
CA ASP A 47 10.92 19.82 -10.87
C ASP A 47 9.66 20.03 -11.74
N GLU A 48 9.73 20.97 -12.68
CA GLU A 48 8.72 21.29 -13.68
C GLU A 48 8.42 20.15 -14.68
N LYS A 49 9.43 19.43 -15.17
CA LYS A 49 9.23 18.31 -16.10
C LYS A 49 8.56 17.13 -15.41
N LYS A 50 8.91 16.87 -14.14
CA LYS A 50 8.23 15.86 -13.31
C LYS A 50 6.80 16.28 -13.03
N MET A 51 6.57 17.54 -12.69
CA MET A 51 5.21 18.06 -12.44
C MET A 51 4.32 17.98 -13.69
N TYR A 52 4.87 18.26 -14.88
CA TYR A 52 4.19 18.05 -16.16
C TYR A 52 3.88 16.56 -16.42
N LEU A 53 4.82 15.65 -16.17
CA LEU A 53 4.60 14.20 -16.29
C LEU A 53 3.52 13.72 -15.31
N PHE A 54 3.53 14.16 -14.05
CA PHE A 54 2.48 13.85 -13.08
C PHE A 54 1.11 14.39 -13.49
N ALA A 55 1.04 15.59 -14.06
CA ALA A 55 -0.19 16.15 -14.58
C ALA A 55 -0.74 15.31 -15.74
N LYS A 56 0.13 14.93 -16.70
CA LYS A 56 -0.22 14.05 -17.83
C LYS A 56 -0.71 12.67 -17.37
N VAL A 57 -0.04 12.08 -16.38
CA VAL A 57 -0.48 10.82 -15.75
C VAL A 57 -1.86 11.03 -15.11
N SER A 58 -2.04 12.09 -14.34
CA SER A 58 -3.32 12.36 -13.66
C SER A 58 -4.49 12.51 -14.64
N GLU A 59 -4.26 13.19 -15.76
CA GLU A 59 -5.25 13.36 -16.83
C GLU A 59 -5.67 12.02 -17.45
N LYS A 60 -4.70 11.13 -17.74
CA LYS A 60 -4.98 9.78 -18.24
C LYS A 60 -5.84 8.95 -17.28
N PHE A 61 -5.64 9.15 -15.97
CA PHE A 61 -6.40 8.43 -14.94
C PHE A 61 -7.81 9.01 -14.75
N LEU A 62 -8.00 10.29 -15.02
CA LEU A 62 -9.32 10.96 -15.01
C LEU A 62 -10.20 10.53 -16.18
N GLN A 63 -9.60 10.20 -17.33
CA GLN A 63 -10.31 9.73 -18.52
C GLN A 63 -10.82 8.27 -18.40
N LEU A 64 -10.49 7.57 -17.31
CA LEU A 64 -10.93 6.20 -17.05
C LEU A 64 -12.42 6.16 -16.67
N ASP A 65 -13.19 5.30 -17.34
CA ASP A 65 -14.64 5.21 -17.13
C ASP A 65 -14.95 4.64 -15.72
N PRO A 66 -15.71 5.35 -14.86
CA PRO A 66 -16.02 4.87 -13.52
C PRO A 66 -16.94 3.64 -13.48
N ARG A 67 -17.57 3.23 -14.60
CA ARG A 67 -18.80 2.42 -14.60
C ARG A 67 -18.64 0.90 -14.37
N SER A 68 -17.44 0.29 -14.39
CA SER A 68 -17.29 -1.15 -14.08
C SER A 68 -15.96 -1.56 -13.43
N LYS A 69 -16.00 -2.46 -12.42
CA LYS A 69 -14.79 -3.01 -11.78
C LYS A 69 -13.92 -3.85 -12.74
N ARG A 70 -14.55 -4.54 -13.71
CA ARG A 70 -13.85 -5.36 -14.71
C ARG A 70 -13.18 -4.48 -15.77
N SER A 71 -13.80 -3.36 -16.15
CA SER A 71 -13.23 -2.43 -17.11
C SER A 71 -11.97 -1.75 -16.54
N ARG A 72 -11.99 -1.35 -15.27
CA ARG A 72 -10.83 -0.74 -14.59
C ARG A 72 -9.55 -1.61 -14.61
N LEU A 73 -9.66 -2.93 -14.41
CA LEU A 73 -8.49 -3.83 -14.47
C LEU A 73 -7.85 -3.82 -15.87
N ILE A 74 -8.68 -3.88 -16.91
CA ILE A 74 -8.24 -3.86 -18.30
C ILE A 74 -7.58 -2.51 -18.61
N GLU A 75 -8.21 -1.42 -18.20
CA GLU A 75 -7.71 -0.07 -18.44
C GLU A 75 -6.38 0.22 -17.75
N TYR A 76 -6.22 -0.12 -16.47
CA TYR A 76 -4.92 0.03 -15.79
C TYR A 76 -3.85 -0.85 -16.41
N THR A 77 -4.20 -2.05 -16.88
CA THR A 77 -3.24 -2.92 -17.57
C THR A 77 -2.78 -2.30 -18.90
N LYS A 78 -3.69 -1.66 -19.65
CA LYS A 78 -3.33 -0.89 -20.86
C LYS A 78 -2.38 0.27 -20.52
N LEU A 79 -2.63 1.00 -19.43
CA LEU A 79 -1.74 2.08 -18.99
C LEU A 79 -0.35 1.57 -18.55
N VAL A 80 -0.26 0.39 -17.94
CA VAL A 80 1.03 -0.25 -17.64
C VAL A 80 1.79 -0.56 -18.93
N ILE A 81 1.12 -1.16 -19.92
CA ILE A 81 1.73 -1.48 -21.22
C ILE A 81 2.21 -0.20 -21.91
N GLU A 82 1.35 0.83 -21.95
CA GLU A 82 1.70 2.13 -22.53
C GLU A 82 2.89 2.78 -21.82
N GLY A 83 2.96 2.68 -20.49
CA GLY A 83 4.11 3.16 -19.71
C GLY A 83 5.42 2.44 -20.08
N ILE A 84 5.36 1.12 -20.27
CA ILE A 84 6.50 0.29 -20.69
C ILE A 84 6.95 0.65 -22.11
N GLU A 85 6.00 0.75 -23.06
CA GLU A 85 6.29 1.08 -24.46
C GLU A 85 6.94 2.46 -24.60
N ASN A 86 6.51 3.44 -23.80
CA ASN A 86 7.04 4.80 -23.83
C ASN A 86 8.27 5.01 -22.94
N GLY A 87 8.66 4.01 -22.13
CA GLY A 87 9.72 4.16 -21.11
C GLY A 87 9.39 5.17 -20.01
N ASP A 88 8.10 5.47 -19.81
CA ASP A 88 7.64 6.40 -18.78
C ASP A 88 7.49 5.67 -17.44
N THR A 89 8.57 5.71 -16.66
CA THR A 89 8.64 5.04 -15.35
C THR A 89 7.63 5.61 -14.35
N ILE A 90 7.22 6.88 -14.48
CA ILE A 90 6.24 7.50 -13.59
C ILE A 90 4.84 6.95 -13.92
N LEU A 91 4.48 6.92 -15.20
CA LEU A 91 3.21 6.33 -15.64
C LEU A 91 3.13 4.85 -15.30
N GLU A 92 4.19 4.08 -15.61
CA GLU A 92 4.26 2.65 -15.33
C GLU A 92 4.07 2.37 -13.83
N THR A 93 4.83 3.05 -12.96
CA THR A 93 4.76 2.82 -11.51
C THR A 93 3.42 3.21 -10.91
N GLU A 94 2.82 4.33 -11.33
CA GLU A 94 1.51 4.77 -10.82
C GLU A 94 0.37 3.88 -11.32
N ALA A 95 0.48 3.36 -12.56
CA ALA A 95 -0.46 2.39 -13.11
C ALA A 95 -0.38 1.03 -12.40
N ILE A 96 0.83 0.51 -12.13
CA ILE A 96 1.02 -0.72 -11.35
C ILE A 96 0.44 -0.57 -9.94
N LYS A 97 0.68 0.57 -9.29
CA LYS A 97 0.15 0.88 -7.96
C LYS A 97 -1.38 0.91 -7.94
N SER A 98 -1.99 1.54 -8.93
CA SER A 98 -3.46 1.62 -9.03
C SER A 98 -4.08 0.26 -9.39
N LEU A 99 -3.43 -0.53 -10.24
CA LEU A 99 -3.81 -1.91 -10.52
C LEU A 99 -3.78 -2.77 -9.23
N ALA A 100 -2.76 -2.59 -8.40
CA ALA A 100 -2.65 -3.25 -7.10
C ALA A 100 -3.79 -2.84 -6.14
N ASP A 101 -4.15 -1.55 -6.10
CA ASP A 101 -5.29 -1.06 -5.29
C ASP A 101 -6.62 -1.72 -5.70
N VAL A 102 -6.82 -1.99 -7.01
CA VAL A 102 -8.01 -2.73 -7.48
C VAL A 102 -8.02 -4.18 -6.96
N TYR A 103 -6.88 -4.88 -7.02
CA TYR A 103 -6.75 -6.23 -6.46
C TYR A 103 -6.91 -6.26 -4.94
N LEU A 104 -6.38 -5.26 -4.23
CA LEU A 104 -6.52 -5.11 -2.79
C LEU A 104 -8.00 -4.93 -2.41
N LYS A 105 -8.70 -4.03 -3.09
CA LYS A 105 -10.13 -3.79 -2.86
C LYS A 105 -10.94 -5.05 -3.15
N ARG A 106 -10.68 -5.72 -4.28
CA ARG A 106 -11.33 -6.99 -4.62
C ARG A 106 -11.09 -8.06 -3.56
N GLY A 107 -9.84 -8.27 -3.14
CA GLY A 107 -9.48 -9.25 -2.13
C GLY A 107 -10.10 -8.96 -0.76
N LYS A 108 -10.28 -7.68 -0.41
CA LYS A 108 -11.01 -7.26 0.80
C LYS A 108 -12.50 -7.57 0.69
N ASP A 109 -13.13 -7.21 -0.44
CA ASP A 109 -14.57 -7.44 -0.68
C ASP A 109 -14.90 -8.94 -0.71
N THR A 110 -14.09 -9.75 -1.39
CA THR A 110 -14.35 -11.18 -1.61
C THR A 110 -13.69 -12.10 -0.58
N LYS A 111 -12.88 -11.56 0.33
CA LYS A 111 -12.03 -12.32 1.27
C LYS A 111 -11.15 -13.35 0.56
N ASP A 112 -10.73 -13.03 -0.66
CA ASP A 112 -9.91 -13.89 -1.50
C ASP A 112 -8.43 -13.59 -1.28
N THR A 113 -7.73 -14.54 -0.65
CA THR A 113 -6.30 -14.44 -0.36
C THR A 113 -5.46 -14.40 -1.63
N THR A 114 -5.94 -14.96 -2.76
CA THR A 114 -5.20 -14.92 -4.03
C THR A 114 -5.14 -13.51 -4.60
N CYS A 115 -6.24 -12.76 -4.53
CA CYS A 115 -6.28 -11.34 -4.92
C CYS A 115 -5.34 -10.49 -4.04
N LEU A 116 -5.27 -10.77 -2.73
CA LEU A 116 -4.35 -10.08 -1.82
C LEU A 116 -2.88 -10.40 -2.12
N THR A 117 -2.56 -11.64 -2.50
CA THR A 117 -1.22 -12.03 -2.94
C THR A 117 -0.84 -11.32 -4.25
N LYS A 118 -1.77 -11.25 -5.22
CA LYS A 118 -1.56 -10.47 -6.46
C LYS A 118 -1.30 -9.00 -6.18
N ALA A 119 -2.07 -8.37 -5.29
CA ALA A 119 -1.84 -6.99 -4.87
C ALA A 119 -0.45 -6.80 -4.25
N THR A 120 -0.03 -7.72 -3.37
CA THR A 120 1.30 -7.70 -2.74
C THR A 120 2.42 -7.77 -3.77
N ALA A 121 2.31 -8.68 -4.75
CA ALA A 121 3.29 -8.81 -5.82
C ALA A 121 3.40 -7.53 -6.64
N LEU A 122 2.28 -6.93 -7.04
CA LEU A 122 2.26 -5.68 -7.80
C LEU A 122 2.86 -4.50 -7.03
N TYR A 123 2.59 -4.37 -5.72
CA TYR A 123 3.23 -3.32 -4.92
C TYR A 123 4.74 -3.52 -4.79
N ASN A 124 5.22 -4.76 -4.68
CA ASN A 124 6.66 -5.04 -4.70
C ASN A 124 7.29 -4.68 -6.05
N THR A 125 6.60 -5.00 -7.16
CA THR A 125 7.03 -4.60 -8.51
C THR A 125 7.10 -3.08 -8.65
N ALA A 126 6.09 -2.36 -8.16
CA ALA A 126 6.11 -0.89 -8.15
C ALA A 126 7.25 -0.35 -7.28
N LEU A 127 7.53 -0.98 -6.13
CA LEU A 127 8.61 -0.57 -5.23
C LEU A 127 9.99 -0.76 -5.84
N ALA A 128 10.20 -1.85 -6.59
CA ALA A 128 11.43 -2.10 -7.32
C ALA A 128 11.68 -1.08 -8.44
N ARG A 129 10.61 -0.57 -9.06
CA ARG A 129 10.66 0.43 -10.14
C ARG A 129 10.64 1.89 -9.66
N CYS A 130 10.21 2.14 -8.43
CA CYS A 130 10.10 3.49 -7.89
C CYS A 130 11.48 3.99 -7.44
N GLU A 131 11.98 5.06 -8.03
CA GLU A 131 13.23 5.71 -7.58
C GLU A 131 12.99 6.68 -6.42
N GLU A 132 11.78 7.24 -6.33
CA GLU A 132 11.43 8.30 -5.39
C GLU A 132 11.24 7.80 -3.95
N PHE A 133 11.99 8.39 -3.02
CA PHE A 133 11.92 8.03 -1.60
C PHE A 133 10.52 8.20 -1.00
N GLN A 134 9.79 9.26 -1.37
CA GLN A 134 8.43 9.49 -0.86
C GLN A 134 7.43 8.45 -1.39
N GLY A 135 7.56 8.06 -2.66
CA GLY A 135 6.76 6.97 -3.27
C GLY A 135 6.99 5.63 -2.58
N LYS A 136 8.24 5.31 -2.22
CA LYS A 136 8.60 4.09 -1.47
C LYS A 136 7.91 4.01 -0.11
N VAL A 137 7.90 5.09 0.67
CA VAL A 137 7.24 5.11 1.99
C VAL A 137 5.75 4.80 1.87
N ALA A 138 5.09 5.40 0.87
CA ALA A 138 3.67 5.16 0.63
C ALA A 138 3.38 3.71 0.17
N LEU A 139 4.26 3.10 -0.61
CA LEU A 139 4.15 1.69 -1.03
C LEU A 139 4.39 0.72 0.14
N ILE A 140 5.38 0.98 0.99
CA ILE A 140 5.64 0.17 2.20
C ILE A 140 4.42 0.17 3.12
N HIS A 141 3.77 1.32 3.31
CA HIS A 141 2.55 1.39 4.11
C HIS A 141 1.41 0.54 3.51
N ARG A 142 1.20 0.61 2.18
CA ARG A 142 0.22 -0.24 1.49
C ARG A 142 0.54 -1.72 1.61
N LEU A 143 1.81 -2.12 1.50
CA LEU A 143 2.24 -3.52 1.69
C LEU A 143 1.94 -4.04 3.10
N LYS A 144 2.31 -3.27 4.13
CA LYS A 144 2.01 -3.62 5.53
C LYS A 144 0.50 -3.75 5.77
N TYR A 145 -0.29 -2.83 5.23
CA TYR A 145 -1.75 -2.87 5.32
C TYR A 145 -2.34 -4.11 4.62
N THR A 146 -1.86 -4.43 3.42
CA THR A 146 -2.27 -5.62 2.65
C THR A 146 -1.95 -6.92 3.41
N ALA A 147 -0.77 -7.00 4.03
CA ALA A 147 -0.37 -8.13 4.85
C ALA A 147 -1.29 -8.32 6.06
N ARG A 148 -1.66 -7.23 6.75
CA ARG A 148 -2.62 -7.27 7.87
C ARG A 148 -3.99 -7.79 7.43
N ILE A 149 -4.53 -7.32 6.30
CA ILE A 149 -5.82 -7.81 5.77
C ILE A 149 -5.71 -9.29 5.42
N ARG A 150 -4.60 -9.71 4.81
CA ARG A 150 -4.40 -11.11 4.42
C ARG A 150 -4.38 -12.03 5.63
N GLU A 151 -3.72 -11.61 6.71
CA GLU A 151 -3.67 -12.40 7.95
C GLU A 151 -5.04 -12.46 8.62
N SER A 152 -5.74 -11.33 8.76
CA SER A 152 -7.11 -11.29 9.27
C SER A 152 -8.06 -12.19 8.46
N THR A 153 -7.92 -12.20 7.13
CA THR A 153 -8.70 -13.08 6.23
C THR A 153 -8.40 -14.56 6.45
N ARG A 154 -7.13 -14.92 6.71
CA ARG A 154 -6.72 -16.30 7.01
C ARG A 154 -7.28 -16.77 8.34
N ILE A 155 -7.19 -15.92 9.38
CA ILE A 155 -7.78 -16.20 10.70
C ILE A 155 -9.28 -16.50 10.56
N GLN A 156 -10.01 -15.68 9.79
CA GLN A 156 -11.46 -15.85 9.63
C GLN A 156 -11.86 -17.11 8.85
N LYS A 157 -11.03 -17.60 7.91
CA LYS A 157 -11.29 -18.85 7.18
C LYS A 157 -10.89 -20.11 7.97
N GLY A 158 -10.43 -19.94 9.22
CA GLY A 158 -9.85 -20.99 10.03
C GLY A 158 -8.37 -21.18 9.72
N ILE A 159 -7.55 -21.15 10.77
CA ILE A 159 -6.12 -21.46 10.68
C ILE A 159 -5.90 -22.90 11.10
N PHE A 160 -5.14 -23.63 10.29
CA PHE A 160 -4.64 -24.95 10.64
C PHE A 160 -3.24 -24.82 11.23
N ILE A 161 -3.15 -24.85 12.57
CA ILE A 161 -1.89 -24.77 13.32
C ILE A 161 -1.26 -26.16 13.36
N LYS A 162 0.01 -26.29 12.92
CA LYS A 162 0.77 -27.56 12.92
C LYS A 162 2.04 -27.50 13.78
N ASP A 163 2.44 -26.32 14.18
CA ASP A 163 3.67 -26.05 14.91
C ASP A 163 3.39 -25.86 16.40
N SER A 164 4.46 -25.82 17.19
CA SER A 164 4.40 -25.60 18.64
C SER A 164 4.52 -24.12 19.01
N ASN A 165 4.17 -23.21 18.09
CA ASN A 165 4.30 -21.77 18.29
C ASN A 165 3.25 -21.23 19.26
N THR A 166 3.60 -20.19 20.01
CA THR A 166 2.70 -19.55 20.97
C THR A 166 1.56 -18.80 20.28
N LEU A 167 0.43 -18.59 20.96
CA LEU A 167 -0.71 -17.82 20.41
C LEU A 167 -0.33 -16.36 20.08
N ALA A 168 0.64 -15.80 20.80
CA ALA A 168 1.19 -14.46 20.53
C ALA A 168 1.84 -14.38 19.15
N PHE A 169 2.48 -15.45 18.66
CA PHE A 169 3.05 -15.52 17.31
C PHE A 169 1.98 -15.27 16.23
N TYR A 170 0.74 -15.70 16.50
CA TYR A 170 -0.42 -15.51 15.64
C TYR A 170 -1.16 -14.18 15.87
N ASN A 171 -0.59 -13.27 16.66
CA ASN A 171 -1.22 -12.00 17.06
C ASN A 171 -2.60 -12.17 17.73
N MET A 172 -2.80 -13.27 18.45
CA MET A 172 -4.02 -13.48 19.23
C MET A 172 -4.02 -12.54 20.43
N THR A 173 -5.04 -11.68 20.52
CA THR A 173 -5.19 -10.73 21.62
C THR A 173 -5.73 -11.41 22.88
N HIS A 174 -5.41 -10.87 24.06
CA HIS A 174 -5.98 -11.34 25.32
C HIS A 174 -7.51 -11.23 25.29
N GLY A 175 -8.22 -12.26 25.77
CA GLY A 175 -9.69 -12.35 25.72
C GLY A 175 -10.28 -12.81 24.37
N ALA A 176 -9.46 -13.24 23.41
CA ALA A 176 -9.94 -13.79 22.14
C ALA A 176 -10.54 -15.20 22.31
N THR A 177 -11.73 -15.42 21.74
CA THR A 177 -12.40 -16.74 21.72
C THR A 177 -11.94 -17.54 20.51
N ILE A 178 -11.44 -18.76 20.74
CA ILE A 178 -10.99 -19.67 19.68
C ILE A 178 -12.08 -20.70 19.41
N GLN A 179 -12.56 -20.76 18.17
CA GLN A 179 -13.42 -21.86 17.73
C GLN A 179 -12.57 -22.95 17.09
N LEU A 180 -12.52 -24.10 17.76
CA LEU A 180 -11.78 -25.27 17.28
C LEU A 180 -12.72 -26.15 16.45
N ALA A 181 -12.28 -26.51 15.25
CA ALA A 181 -12.95 -27.48 14.41
C ALA A 181 -12.04 -28.72 14.26
N LEU A 182 -12.57 -29.89 14.63
CA LEU A 182 -11.88 -31.15 14.37
C LEU A 182 -11.92 -31.44 12.87
N LYS A 183 -10.75 -31.64 12.27
CA LYS A 183 -10.62 -32.03 10.87
C LYS A 183 -9.75 -33.27 10.78
N GLU A 184 -10.35 -34.37 10.33
CA GLU A 184 -9.63 -35.62 10.12
C GLU A 184 -8.60 -35.46 9.00
N ARG A 185 -7.34 -35.83 9.26
CA ARG A 185 -6.31 -35.83 8.22
C ARG A 185 -6.53 -37.06 7.34
N GLY A 186 -7.02 -36.85 6.13
CA GLY A 186 -6.97 -37.86 5.08
C GLY A 186 -5.52 -38.26 4.82
N GLY A 187 -5.15 -39.47 5.23
CA GLY A 187 -3.85 -40.06 4.94
C GLY A 187 -3.62 -40.11 3.43
N ARG A 188 -2.39 -39.83 3.00
CA ARG A 188 -1.97 -40.01 1.61
C ARG A 188 -2.23 -41.47 1.25
N LYS A 189 -3.18 -41.74 0.34
CA LYS A 189 -3.34 -43.08 -0.23
C LYS A 189 -1.99 -43.45 -0.84
N LYS A 190 -1.40 -44.54 -0.33
CA LYS A 190 -0.20 -45.14 -0.88
C LYS A 190 -0.49 -45.68 -2.27
#